data_AF-A6SZJ7-F1
#
_entry.id   AF-A6SZJ7-F1
#
_cell.length_a   1.000
_cell.length_b   1.000
_cell.length_c   1.000
_cell.angle_alpha   90.00
_cell.angle_beta   90.00
_cell.angle_gamma   90.00
#
_symmetry.space_group_name_H-M   'P 1'
#
loop_
_entity.id
_entity.type
_entity.pdbx_description
1 polymer ?
#
loop_
_entity_poly.entity_id
_entity_poly.type
_entity_poly.pdbx_seq_one_letter_code
_entity_poly.pdbx_strand_id
1 'polypeptide(L)'
;MDTNRFTAASNEEGALKPPSMLLLALEGRAPWELGAALLAAPMLKDVPAGDGHPVMVLPGLLAGDALTFFLRKYLGNCGYEAYAWKQGLNLGPREGLLERCIARVRELSEKHGQKVSLIGWSLGGIYAREIAKALPEHVRCVITLGSPFTGHPTATNAWRLYQLVSGKPAIDEVQIAELKKTPPVPTTSIFSRTDGIVSWQCCVEQETDHSENIEVHGSHTGMVANPTVLYALADRLAQPEGQWQRFDHRGHQGVKKIIYRDPQRN
;
A
#
# COMPACT_ATOMS: atom_id res chain seq x y z
N MET A 1 -40.99 2.89 34.46
CA MET A 1 -41.02 1.64 33.68
C MET A 1 -41.54 1.97 32.30
N ASP A 2 -40.99 1.28 31.30
CA ASP A 2 -41.37 1.25 29.87
C ASP A 2 -40.60 2.16 28.88
N THR A 3 -39.32 1.80 28.79
CA THR A 3 -38.53 1.45 27.58
C THR A 3 -38.98 1.86 26.17
N ASN A 4 -38.02 2.50 25.48
CA ASN A 4 -37.57 2.26 24.10
C ASN A 4 -38.59 2.36 22.94
N ARG A 5 -38.52 3.50 22.24
CA ARG A 5 -38.68 3.57 20.78
C ARG A 5 -37.61 4.50 20.19
N PHE A 6 -36.39 4.00 20.07
CA PHE A 6 -35.49 4.44 19.01
C PHE A 6 -35.52 3.36 17.95
N THR A 7 -36.26 3.67 16.89
CA THR A 7 -36.34 2.92 15.64
C THR A 7 -34.94 2.73 15.07
N ALA A 8 -34.58 1.46 14.89
CA ALA A 8 -33.42 1.01 14.14
C ALA A 8 -33.47 1.57 12.72
N ALA A 9 -32.54 2.46 12.40
CA ALA A 9 -32.11 2.68 11.02
C ALA A 9 -31.08 1.59 10.71
N SER A 10 -31.57 0.44 10.26
CA SER A 10 -30.78 -0.56 9.56
C SER A 10 -30.33 0.03 8.22
N ASN A 11 -29.14 0.63 8.18
CA ASN A 11 -28.51 1.00 6.91
C ASN A 11 -27.82 -0.24 6.33
N GLU A 12 -28.29 -0.64 5.15
CA GLU A 12 -27.78 -1.73 4.35
C GLU A 12 -26.27 -1.58 4.08
N GLU A 13 -25.46 -2.50 4.61
CA GLU A 13 -24.11 -2.75 4.11
C GLU A 13 -24.21 -3.39 2.73
N GLY A 14 -24.31 -2.57 1.68
CA GLY A 14 -24.26 -3.04 0.30
C GLY A 14 -22.94 -3.76 0.06
N ALA A 15 -23.01 -5.06 -0.24
CA ALA A 15 -21.84 -5.88 -0.53
C ALA A 15 -20.98 -5.23 -1.63
N LEU A 16 -19.78 -4.77 -1.26
CA LEU A 16 -18.79 -4.23 -2.19
C LEU A 16 -18.52 -5.26 -3.29
N LYS A 17 -18.40 -4.80 -4.55
CA LYS A 17 -18.25 -5.66 -5.74
C LYS A 17 -16.80 -5.66 -6.24
N PRO A 18 -16.31 -6.78 -6.83
CA PRO A 18 -15.01 -6.80 -7.49
C PRO A 18 -14.97 -5.82 -8.68
N PRO A 19 -13.77 -5.38 -9.11
CA PRO A 19 -13.62 -4.56 -10.30
C PRO A 19 -14.28 -5.18 -11.52
N SER A 20 -14.82 -4.35 -12.42
CA SER A 20 -15.46 -4.82 -13.65
C SER A 20 -14.46 -5.53 -14.58
N MET A 21 -14.97 -6.40 -15.46
CA MET A 21 -14.14 -7.06 -16.48
C MET A 21 -13.41 -6.05 -17.39
N LEU A 22 -13.99 -4.86 -17.61
CA LEU A 22 -13.34 -3.78 -18.34
C LEU A 22 -12.12 -3.25 -17.59
N LEU A 23 -12.24 -3.01 -16.27
CA LEU A 23 -11.12 -2.59 -15.43
C LEU A 23 -10.02 -3.65 -15.39
N LEU A 24 -10.40 -4.94 -15.32
CA LEU A 24 -9.45 -6.04 -15.40
C LEU A 24 -8.69 -6.06 -16.73
N ALA A 25 -9.39 -5.91 -17.86
CA ALA A 25 -8.76 -5.85 -19.19
C ALA A 25 -7.79 -4.67 -19.32
N LEU A 26 -8.11 -3.56 -18.66
CA LEU A 26 -7.25 -2.37 -18.64
C LEU A 26 -5.92 -2.57 -17.89
N GLU A 27 -5.73 -3.64 -17.10
CA GLU A 27 -4.43 -4.00 -16.54
C GLU A 27 -3.38 -4.30 -17.62
N GLY A 28 -3.80 -4.62 -18.85
CA GLY A 28 -2.90 -4.80 -19.99
C GLY A 28 -2.06 -3.56 -20.33
N ARG A 29 -2.38 -2.38 -19.79
CA ARG A 29 -1.58 -1.15 -19.94
C ARG A 29 -0.34 -1.10 -19.04
N ALA A 30 -0.18 -2.02 -18.08
CA ALA A 30 0.93 -1.99 -17.12
C ALA A 30 2.33 -1.88 -17.75
N PRO A 31 2.66 -2.56 -18.88
CA PRO A 31 3.98 -2.38 -19.49
C PRO A 31 4.17 -1.00 -20.14
N TRP A 32 3.08 -0.33 -20.54
CA TRP A 32 3.09 1.02 -21.11
C TRP A 32 3.25 2.04 -19.99
N GLU A 33 2.66 1.78 -18.82
CA GLU A 33 2.89 2.56 -17.60
C GLU A 33 4.35 2.47 -17.15
N LEU A 34 4.98 1.29 -17.25
CA LEU A 34 6.42 1.13 -17.02
C LEU A 34 7.25 1.92 -18.05
N GLY A 35 6.89 1.87 -19.33
CA GLY A 35 7.54 2.67 -20.37
C GLY A 35 7.43 4.18 -20.12
N ALA A 36 6.24 4.65 -19.74
CA ALA A 36 6.00 6.04 -19.38
C ALA A 36 6.83 6.46 -18.16
N ALA A 37 7.05 5.57 -17.20
CA ALA A 37 7.88 5.84 -16.04
C ALA A 37 9.36 6.03 -16.38
N LEU A 38 9.89 5.22 -17.28
CA LEU A 38 11.24 5.38 -17.79
C LEU A 38 11.41 6.71 -18.52
N LEU A 39 10.40 7.12 -19.29
CA LEU A 39 10.38 8.41 -19.99
C LEU A 39 10.20 9.61 -19.04
N ALA A 40 9.44 9.46 -17.97
CA ALA A 40 9.21 10.48 -16.96
C ALA A 40 10.33 10.59 -15.91
N ALA A 41 11.32 9.70 -15.95
CA ALA A 41 12.45 9.70 -15.00
C ALA A 41 13.15 11.06 -14.81
N PRO A 42 13.31 11.93 -15.84
CA PRO A 42 13.86 13.27 -15.63
C PRO A 42 12.99 14.18 -14.77
N MET A 43 11.66 14.02 -14.79
CA MET A 43 10.71 14.81 -13.96
C MET A 43 10.66 14.32 -12.51
N LEU A 44 11.24 13.15 -12.22
CA LEU A 44 11.41 12.60 -10.87
C LEU A 44 12.74 13.04 -10.23
N LYS A 45 13.49 13.96 -10.85
CA LYS A 45 14.76 14.48 -10.30
C LYS A 45 14.56 15.57 -9.25
N ASP A 46 13.43 16.27 -9.28
CA ASP A 46 13.10 17.35 -8.33
C ASP A 46 12.32 16.82 -7.12
N VAL A 47 12.78 15.70 -6.55
CA VAL A 47 12.25 15.15 -5.29
C VAL A 47 13.26 15.37 -4.16
N PRO A 48 12.80 15.54 -2.90
CA PRO A 48 13.71 15.67 -1.77
C PRO A 48 14.68 14.49 -1.70
N ALA A 49 15.95 14.78 -1.41
CA ALA A 49 16.93 13.74 -1.18
C ALA A 49 16.60 12.97 0.11
N GLY A 50 16.70 11.65 0.04
CA GLY A 50 16.59 10.75 1.18
C GLY A 50 17.71 10.97 2.20
N ASP A 51 17.43 10.68 3.45
CA ASP A 51 18.34 10.78 4.59
C ASP A 51 19.14 9.48 4.82
N GLY A 52 19.17 8.57 3.84
CA GLY A 52 19.87 7.28 3.92
C GLY A 52 19.12 6.16 4.65
N HIS A 53 17.95 6.41 5.25
CA HIS A 53 17.29 5.39 6.07
C HIS A 53 16.89 4.15 5.26
N PRO A 54 16.82 2.96 5.91
CA PRO A 54 16.46 1.72 5.24
C PRO A 54 14.98 1.68 4.83
N VAL A 55 14.73 1.23 3.60
CA VAL A 55 13.36 1.03 3.07
C VAL A 55 13.20 -0.41 2.59
N MET A 56 12.29 -1.18 3.16
CA MET A 56 12.02 -2.55 2.70
C MET A 56 10.77 -2.60 1.80
N VAL A 57 10.91 -3.21 0.62
CA VAL A 57 9.80 -3.38 -0.34
C VAL A 57 9.26 -4.81 -0.32
N LEU A 58 7.96 -4.97 -0.09
CA LEU A 58 7.23 -6.23 -0.04
C LEU A 58 6.36 -6.42 -1.30
N PRO A 59 6.56 -7.48 -2.09
CA PRO A 59 5.89 -7.70 -3.36
C PRO A 59 4.45 -8.21 -3.21
N GLY A 60 3.65 -8.00 -4.26
CA GLY A 60 2.31 -8.57 -4.39
C GLY A 60 2.31 -10.09 -4.64
N LEU A 61 1.13 -10.70 -4.69
CA LEU A 61 0.98 -12.13 -4.91
C LEU A 61 1.56 -12.56 -6.27
N LEU A 62 2.18 -13.73 -6.33
CA LEU A 62 2.94 -14.28 -7.45
C LEU A 62 4.13 -13.41 -7.89
N ALA A 63 4.37 -12.27 -7.23
CA ALA A 63 5.54 -11.44 -7.45
C ALA A 63 6.64 -11.78 -6.44
N GLY A 64 7.87 -11.48 -6.83
CA GLY A 64 9.05 -11.58 -5.98
C GLY A 64 9.95 -10.37 -6.20
N ASP A 65 11.18 -10.47 -5.71
CA ASP A 65 12.10 -9.35 -5.72
C ASP A 65 12.41 -8.79 -7.12
N ALA A 66 12.40 -9.61 -8.17
CA ALA A 66 12.64 -9.14 -9.53
C ALA A 66 11.60 -8.08 -9.98
N LEU A 67 10.33 -8.26 -9.63
CA LEU A 67 9.24 -7.38 -10.06
C LEU A 67 9.21 -6.03 -9.32
N THR A 68 9.84 -5.95 -8.16
CA THR A 68 10.01 -4.72 -7.39
C THR A 68 11.41 -4.10 -7.54
N PHE A 69 12.25 -4.64 -8.44
CA PHE A 69 13.62 -4.16 -8.65
C PHE A 69 13.65 -2.70 -9.10
N PHE A 70 12.79 -2.32 -10.06
CA PHE A 70 12.72 -0.95 -10.56
C PHE A 70 12.39 0.05 -9.44
N LEU A 71 11.38 -0.26 -8.63
CA LEU A 71 11.01 0.55 -7.48
C LEU A 71 12.18 0.73 -6.51
N ARG A 72 12.87 -0.37 -6.15
CA ARG A 72 14.05 -0.26 -5.26
C ARG A 72 15.19 0.53 -5.88
N LYS A 73 15.42 0.41 -7.19
CA LYS A 73 16.43 1.20 -7.90
C LYS A 73 16.09 2.69 -7.86
N TYR A 74 14.82 3.04 -8.05
CA TYR A 74 14.33 4.41 -7.91
C TYR A 74 14.57 4.96 -6.50
N LEU A 75 14.18 4.20 -5.46
CA LEU A 75 14.40 4.59 -4.07
C LEU A 75 15.91 4.79 -3.75
N GLY A 76 16.76 3.91 -4.26
CA GLY A 76 18.21 4.06 -4.16
C GLY A 76 18.73 5.34 -4.83
N ASN A 77 18.20 5.68 -6.01
CA ASN A 77 18.54 6.93 -6.69
C ASN A 77 18.02 8.17 -5.95
N CYS A 78 16.97 8.04 -5.12
CA CYS A 78 16.49 9.11 -4.24
C CYS A 78 17.36 9.27 -2.99
N GLY A 79 18.31 8.36 -2.71
CA GLY A 79 19.17 8.42 -1.53
C GLY A 79 18.74 7.54 -0.36
N TYR A 80 17.87 6.54 -0.59
CA TYR A 80 17.48 5.57 0.44
C TYR A 80 18.22 4.23 0.32
N GLU A 81 18.41 3.55 1.44
CA GLU A 81 18.95 2.19 1.48
C GLU A 81 17.82 1.17 1.21
N ALA A 82 17.53 0.89 -0.06
CA ALA A 82 16.38 0.08 -0.47
C ALA A 82 16.66 -1.44 -0.44
N TYR A 83 15.86 -2.18 0.34
CA TYR A 83 15.98 -3.62 0.55
C TYR A 83 14.83 -4.43 -0.06
N ALA A 84 15.22 -5.57 -0.61
CA ALA A 84 14.35 -6.69 -0.93
C ALA A 84 13.80 -7.39 0.32
N TRP A 85 12.61 -7.98 0.18
CA TRP A 85 12.01 -8.80 1.25
C TRP A 85 12.73 -10.16 1.44
N LYS A 86 13.41 -10.66 0.40
CA LYS A 86 14.17 -11.91 0.38
C LYS A 86 13.41 -13.17 0.82
N GLN A 87 12.10 -13.23 0.58
CA GLN A 87 11.27 -14.44 0.88
C GLN A 87 10.89 -15.24 -0.37
N GLY A 88 11.53 -14.97 -1.51
CA GLY A 88 11.22 -15.62 -2.79
C GLY A 88 9.98 -15.04 -3.46
N LEU A 89 9.14 -15.90 -4.03
CA LEU A 89 7.83 -15.52 -4.58
C LEU A 89 6.79 -15.44 -3.46
N ASN A 90 5.94 -14.42 -3.53
CA ASN A 90 4.81 -14.29 -2.64
C ASN A 90 3.69 -15.24 -3.08
N LEU A 91 3.48 -16.28 -2.28
CA LEU A 91 2.43 -17.27 -2.52
C LEU A 91 1.44 -17.25 -1.35
N GLY A 92 1.14 -16.06 -0.83
CA GLY A 92 0.20 -15.96 0.28
C GLY A 92 0.81 -16.34 1.63
N PRO A 93 0.01 -16.24 2.70
CA PRO A 93 0.42 -16.57 4.05
C PRO A 93 0.81 -18.02 4.18
N ARG A 94 2.02 -18.22 4.70
CA ARG A 94 2.64 -19.50 4.98
C ARG A 94 3.24 -19.45 6.37
N GLU A 95 3.36 -20.61 6.98
CA GLU A 95 3.91 -20.73 8.33
C GLU A 95 5.31 -20.09 8.43
N GLY A 96 5.52 -19.29 9.48
CA GLY A 96 6.77 -18.59 9.74
C GLY A 96 7.08 -17.42 8.80
N LEU A 97 6.26 -17.13 7.79
CA LEU A 97 6.58 -16.09 6.80
C LEU A 97 6.57 -14.69 7.42
N LEU A 98 5.54 -14.38 8.21
CA LEU A 98 5.44 -13.08 8.87
C LEU A 98 6.57 -12.91 9.88
N GLU A 99 6.89 -13.96 10.64
CA GLU A 99 7.97 -13.98 11.62
C GLU A 99 9.33 -13.74 10.97
N ARG A 100 9.59 -14.34 9.80
CA ARG A 100 10.81 -14.08 9.02
C ARG A 100 10.86 -12.64 8.50
N CYS A 101 9.73 -12.07 8.08
CA CYS A 101 9.67 -10.67 7.67
C CYS A 101 9.92 -9.72 8.85
N ILE A 102 9.35 -10.00 10.03
CA ILE A 102 9.59 -9.23 11.26
C ILE A 102 11.07 -9.30 11.65
N ALA A 103 11.66 -10.50 11.66
CA ALA A 103 13.09 -10.68 11.96
C ALA A 103 13.98 -9.89 10.99
N ARG A 104 13.61 -9.85 9.71
CA ARG A 104 14.33 -9.07 8.70
C ARG A 104 14.22 -7.56 8.92
N VAL A 105 13.06 -7.04 9.33
CA VAL A 105 12.92 -5.61 9.66
C VAL A 105 13.77 -5.25 10.87
N ARG A 106 13.78 -6.10 11.90
CA ARG A 106 14.65 -5.94 13.06
C ARG A 106 16.13 -5.91 12.67
N GLU A 107 16.58 -6.89 11.88
CA GLU A 107 17.95 -6.97 11.35
C GLU A 107 18.35 -5.68 10.62
N LEU A 108 17.48 -5.18 9.73
CA LEU A 108 17.74 -3.95 8.98
C LEU A 108 17.78 -2.73 9.89
N SER A 109 16.85 -2.64 10.84
CA SER A 109 16.81 -1.53 11.78
C SER A 109 18.06 -1.47 12.65
N GLU A 110 18.49 -2.62 13.20
CA GLU A 110 19.70 -2.76 14.01
C GLU A 110 20.97 -2.47 13.20
N LYS A 111 21.05 -2.97 11.96
CA LYS A 111 22.20 -2.73 11.07
C LYS A 111 22.44 -1.25 10.80
N HIS A 112 21.37 -0.48 10.60
CA HIS A 112 21.45 0.94 10.24
C HIS A 112 21.35 1.88 11.44
N GLY A 113 20.96 1.37 12.62
CA GLY A 113 20.67 2.22 13.78
C GLY A 113 19.50 3.19 13.55
N GLN A 114 18.61 2.87 12.61
CA GLN A 114 17.49 3.69 12.17
C GLN A 114 16.24 2.82 12.01
N LYS A 115 15.05 3.42 12.06
CA LYS A 115 13.81 2.70 11.75
C LYS A 115 13.66 2.46 10.25
N VAL A 116 12.98 1.37 9.89
CA VAL A 116 12.77 0.94 8.51
C VAL A 116 11.43 1.45 8.00
N SER A 117 11.40 2.08 6.83
CA SER A 117 10.15 2.37 6.13
C SER A 117 9.71 1.15 5.31
N LEU A 118 8.43 0.80 5.35
CA LEU A 118 7.88 -0.37 4.66
C LEU A 118 7.02 0.05 3.49
N ILE A 119 7.33 -0.45 2.30
CA ILE A 119 6.47 -0.28 1.12
C ILE A 119 5.91 -1.63 0.72
N GLY A 120 4.60 -1.78 0.79
CA GLY A 120 3.95 -3.04 0.40
C GLY A 120 3.03 -2.86 -0.78
N TRP A 121 3.25 -3.65 -1.83
CA TRP A 121 2.39 -3.68 -3.01
C TRP A 121 1.40 -4.84 -2.92
N SER A 122 0.11 -4.55 -3.12
CA SER A 122 -0.95 -5.56 -3.10
C SER A 122 -0.91 -6.35 -1.78
N LEU A 123 -0.87 -7.68 -1.81
CA LEU A 123 -0.71 -8.52 -0.62
C LEU A 123 0.53 -8.15 0.23
N GLY A 124 1.60 -7.64 -0.38
CA GLY A 124 2.78 -7.13 0.33
C GLY A 124 2.46 -6.04 1.36
N GLY A 125 1.44 -5.21 1.10
CA GLY A 125 0.98 -4.18 2.03
C GLY A 125 0.24 -4.73 3.24
N ILE A 126 -0.40 -5.89 3.13
CA ILE A 126 -0.96 -6.57 4.31
C ILE A 126 0.18 -6.96 5.25
N TYR A 127 1.24 -7.59 4.74
CA TYR A 127 2.41 -7.92 5.56
C TYR A 127 3.08 -6.68 6.14
N ALA A 128 3.22 -5.59 5.37
CA ALA A 128 3.81 -4.35 5.85
C ALA A 128 3.06 -3.78 7.06
N ARG A 129 1.71 -3.78 7.01
CA ARG A 129 0.85 -3.35 8.12
C ARG A 129 1.01 -4.25 9.35
N GLU A 130 0.98 -5.56 9.17
CA GLU A 130 1.11 -6.51 10.27
C GLU A 130 2.48 -6.44 10.94
N ILE A 131 3.56 -6.25 10.16
CA ILE A 131 4.90 -6.02 10.71
C ILE A 131 4.93 -4.74 11.55
N ALA A 132 4.32 -3.65 11.06
CA ALA A 132 4.29 -2.38 11.77
C ALA A 132 3.45 -2.41 13.06
N LYS A 133 2.40 -3.22 13.11
CA LYS A 133 1.65 -3.48 14.35
C LYS A 133 2.47 -4.28 15.36
N ALA A 134 3.24 -5.27 14.88
CA ALA A 134 4.02 -6.16 15.73
C ALA A 134 5.34 -5.54 16.22
N LEU A 135 5.91 -4.61 15.47
CA LEU A 135 7.25 -4.06 15.70
C LEU A 135 7.32 -2.53 15.46
N PRO A 136 6.44 -1.72 16.09
CA PRO A 136 6.32 -0.29 15.78
C PRO A 136 7.59 0.51 16.10
N GLU A 137 8.36 0.09 17.09
CA GLU A 137 9.62 0.73 17.49
C GLU A 137 10.74 0.62 16.43
N HIS A 138 10.64 -0.33 15.50
CA HIS A 138 11.58 -0.51 14.39
C HIS A 138 11.04 -0.01 13.04
N VAL A 139 9.78 0.41 12.97
CA VAL A 139 9.14 0.85 11.72
C VAL A 139 8.95 2.36 11.71
N ARG A 140 9.46 3.01 10.67
CA ARG A 140 9.37 4.48 10.50
C ARG A 140 8.00 4.89 9.97
N CYS A 141 7.57 4.23 8.90
CA CYS A 141 6.26 4.43 8.27
C CYS A 141 5.88 3.22 7.43
N VAL A 142 4.60 3.13 7.07
CA VAL A 142 4.06 2.14 6.14
C VAL A 142 3.43 2.87 4.96
N ILE A 143 3.80 2.48 3.74
CA ILE A 143 3.14 2.93 2.52
C ILE A 143 2.63 1.71 1.76
N THR A 144 1.33 1.67 1.48
CA THR A 144 0.70 0.56 0.75
C THR A 144 0.30 0.98 -0.65
N LEU A 145 0.44 0.07 -1.63
CA LEU A 145 0.11 0.31 -3.04
C LEU A 145 -0.97 -0.69 -3.48
N GLY A 146 -2.22 -0.24 -3.61
CA GLY A 146 -3.34 -1.07 -4.04
C GLY A 146 -3.59 -2.28 -3.13
N SER A 147 -3.33 -2.15 -1.83
CA SER A 147 -3.40 -3.27 -0.88
C SER A 147 -4.83 -3.45 -0.33
N PRO A 148 -5.44 -4.65 -0.43
CA PRO A 148 -6.80 -4.89 0.06
C PRO A 148 -6.80 -5.24 1.56
N PHE A 149 -6.78 -4.24 2.43
CA PHE A 149 -6.83 -4.42 3.89
C PHE A 149 -8.13 -3.96 4.54
N THR A 150 -8.98 -3.24 3.79
CA THR A 150 -10.36 -2.91 4.17
C THR A 150 -11.37 -3.67 3.29
N GLY A 151 -12.61 -3.83 3.77
CA GLY A 151 -13.68 -4.52 3.04
C GLY A 151 -13.87 -6.01 3.37
N HIS A 152 -15.04 -6.52 2.95
CA HIS A 152 -15.46 -7.90 3.16
C HIS A 152 -14.80 -8.83 2.12
N PRO A 153 -14.42 -10.07 2.46
CA PRO A 153 -13.74 -11.01 1.55
C PRO A 153 -14.42 -11.21 0.18
N THR A 154 -15.73 -10.98 0.06
CA THR A 154 -16.44 -11.09 -1.24
C THR A 154 -16.19 -9.93 -2.21
N ALA A 155 -15.49 -8.87 -1.79
CA ALA A 155 -15.41 -7.60 -2.50
C ALA A 155 -14.27 -7.48 -3.53
N THR A 156 -13.39 -8.47 -3.67
CA THR A 156 -12.22 -8.36 -4.55
C THR A 156 -11.93 -9.64 -5.34
N ASN A 157 -11.41 -9.51 -6.57
CA ASN A 157 -10.79 -10.64 -7.28
C ASN A 157 -9.51 -11.11 -6.56
N ALA A 158 -8.86 -10.20 -5.82
CA ALA A 158 -7.72 -10.50 -4.97
C ALA A 158 -8.03 -11.50 -3.84
N TRP A 159 -9.26 -11.55 -3.32
CA TRP A 159 -9.65 -12.57 -2.33
C TRP A 159 -9.75 -13.96 -2.93
N ARG A 160 -10.33 -14.09 -4.13
CA ARG A 160 -10.29 -15.36 -4.89
C ARG A 160 -8.85 -15.77 -5.14
N LEU A 161 -8.00 -14.81 -5.51
CA LEU A 161 -6.59 -15.04 -5.75
C LEU A 161 -5.84 -15.44 -4.45
N TYR A 162 -6.16 -14.82 -3.31
CA TYR A 162 -5.65 -15.17 -1.99
C TYR A 162 -6.11 -16.56 -1.54
N GLN A 163 -7.39 -16.90 -1.68
CA GLN A 163 -7.93 -18.24 -1.36
C GLN A 163 -7.26 -19.31 -2.22
N LEU A 164 -7.11 -19.05 -3.52
CA LEU A 164 -6.53 -19.99 -4.48
C LEU A 164 -5.05 -20.27 -4.20
N VAL A 165 -4.32 -19.29 -3.65
CA VAL A 165 -2.88 -19.44 -3.37
C VAL A 165 -2.58 -19.81 -1.91
N SER A 166 -3.42 -19.40 -0.95
CA SER A 166 -3.26 -19.77 0.48
C SER A 166 -3.82 -21.15 0.83
N GLY A 167 -4.71 -21.71 0.00
CA GLY A 167 -5.36 -23.00 0.25
C GLY A 167 -6.30 -23.02 1.46
N LYS A 168 -6.57 -21.87 2.10
CA LYS A 168 -7.44 -21.75 3.26
C LYS A 168 -8.84 -21.26 2.85
N PRO A 169 -9.92 -21.93 3.30
CA PRO A 169 -11.27 -21.65 2.82
C PRO A 169 -11.86 -20.32 3.34
N ALA A 170 -11.46 -19.85 4.51
CA ALA A 170 -11.97 -18.59 5.07
C ALA A 170 -11.00 -17.97 6.08
N ILE A 171 -10.92 -16.64 6.08
CA ILE A 171 -10.49 -15.82 7.22
C ILE A 171 -11.79 -15.48 7.98
N ASP A 172 -11.78 -15.61 9.31
CA ASP A 172 -12.93 -15.28 10.15
C ASP A 172 -13.09 -13.76 10.37
N GLU A 173 -14.23 -13.35 10.94
CA GLU A 173 -14.53 -11.93 11.21
C GLU A 173 -13.50 -11.26 12.12
N VAL A 174 -12.93 -12.02 13.07
CA VAL A 174 -11.92 -11.51 14.01
C VAL A 174 -10.64 -11.16 13.25
N GLN A 175 -10.16 -12.07 12.42
CA GLN A 175 -8.97 -11.83 11.59
C GLN A 175 -9.21 -10.68 10.59
N ILE A 176 -10.41 -10.55 10.03
CA ILE A 176 -10.77 -9.40 9.18
C ILE A 176 -10.71 -8.09 9.99
N ALA A 177 -11.25 -8.09 11.21
CA ALA A 177 -11.21 -6.92 12.08
C ALA A 177 -9.77 -6.54 12.46
N GLU A 178 -8.91 -7.53 12.74
CA GLU A 178 -7.49 -7.30 13.02
C GLU A 178 -6.76 -6.67 11.82
N LEU A 179 -6.99 -7.17 10.59
CA LEU A 179 -6.39 -6.62 9.38
C LEU A 179 -6.77 -5.15 9.15
N LYS A 180 -8.02 -4.79 9.44
CA LYS A 180 -8.55 -3.43 9.30
C LYS A 180 -7.91 -2.42 10.26
N LYS A 181 -7.37 -2.86 11.41
CA LYS A 181 -6.74 -1.93 12.35
C LYS A 181 -5.61 -1.16 11.66
N THR A 182 -5.58 0.16 11.87
CA THR A 182 -4.50 1.04 11.40
C THR A 182 -3.23 0.76 12.22
N PRO A 183 -2.04 0.61 11.60
CA PRO A 183 -0.78 0.52 12.32
C PRO A 183 -0.53 1.74 13.22
N PRO A 184 0.14 1.61 14.37
CA PRO A 184 0.40 2.72 15.29
C PRO A 184 1.61 3.59 14.86
N VAL A 185 1.85 3.67 13.55
CA VAL A 185 2.95 4.43 12.92
C VAL A 185 2.40 5.16 11.70
N PRO A 186 3.07 6.23 11.21
CA PRO A 186 2.64 6.93 10.01
C PRO A 186 2.30 5.98 8.86
N THR A 187 1.07 6.05 8.35
CA THR A 187 0.54 5.09 7.37
C THR A 187 -0.12 5.79 6.20
N THR A 188 0.40 5.58 4.99
CA THR A 188 -0.18 6.12 3.76
C THR A 188 -0.71 4.98 2.89
N SER A 189 -1.99 5.04 2.52
CA SER A 189 -2.55 4.14 1.51
C SER A 189 -2.60 4.81 0.15
N ILE A 190 -1.95 4.24 -0.85
CA ILE A 190 -2.00 4.69 -2.23
C ILE A 190 -2.89 3.73 -3.02
N PHE A 191 -3.97 4.24 -3.61
CA PHE A 191 -4.92 3.44 -4.38
C PHE A 191 -5.27 4.09 -5.72
N SER A 192 -5.86 3.30 -6.63
CA SER A 192 -6.36 3.77 -7.91
C SER A 192 -7.80 3.33 -8.10
N ARG A 193 -8.69 4.26 -8.45
CA ARG A 193 -10.08 3.91 -8.80
C ARG A 193 -10.17 3.11 -10.10
N THR A 194 -9.11 3.08 -10.89
CA THR A 194 -9.00 2.29 -12.13
C THR A 194 -8.20 1.00 -11.96
N ASP A 195 -7.98 0.56 -10.72
CA ASP A 195 -7.42 -0.74 -10.39
C ASP A 195 -8.36 -1.87 -10.86
N GLY A 196 -7.85 -2.79 -11.67
CA GLY A 196 -8.59 -3.91 -12.23
C GLY A 196 -8.53 -5.19 -11.41
N ILE A 197 -7.70 -5.26 -10.37
CA ILE A 197 -7.45 -6.46 -9.55
C ILE A 197 -8.13 -6.32 -8.18
N VAL A 198 -7.97 -5.16 -7.56
CA VAL A 198 -8.48 -4.84 -6.23
C VAL A 198 -9.52 -3.73 -6.34
N SER A 199 -10.68 -3.93 -5.71
CA SER A 199 -11.68 -2.88 -5.57
C SER A 199 -11.10 -1.77 -4.70
N TRP A 200 -10.99 -0.54 -5.21
CA TRP A 200 -10.25 0.53 -4.55
C TRP A 200 -10.77 0.85 -3.14
N GLN A 201 -12.07 0.63 -2.89
CA GLN A 201 -12.70 0.77 -1.58
C GLN A 201 -12.06 -0.13 -0.51
N CYS A 202 -11.48 -1.26 -0.93
CA CYS A 202 -10.75 -2.18 -0.07
C CYS A 202 -9.33 -1.72 0.29
N CYS A 203 -8.87 -0.63 -0.33
CA CYS A 203 -7.58 -0.02 -0.05
C CYS A 203 -7.70 1.24 0.81
N VAL A 204 -8.91 1.71 1.10
CA VAL A 204 -9.09 2.97 1.82
C VAL A 204 -8.79 2.75 3.29
N GLU A 205 -7.79 3.47 3.80
CA GLU A 205 -7.40 3.55 5.19
C GLU A 205 -8.35 4.45 5.98
N GLN A 206 -8.63 4.06 7.23
CA GLN A 206 -9.27 4.94 8.19
C GLN A 206 -8.30 6.06 8.55
N GLU A 207 -8.61 7.28 8.15
CA GLU A 207 -7.75 8.44 8.41
C GLU A 207 -7.70 8.79 9.91
N THR A 208 -6.49 8.93 10.42
CA THR A 208 -6.17 9.39 11.79
C THR A 208 -5.31 10.64 11.70
N ASP A 209 -4.74 11.08 12.81
CA ASP A 209 -3.72 12.14 12.86
C ASP A 209 -2.38 11.73 12.23
N HIS A 210 -2.19 10.46 11.89
CA HIS A 210 -0.98 9.92 11.25
C HIS A 210 -1.28 8.88 10.15
N SER A 211 -2.52 8.81 9.67
CA SER A 211 -2.88 7.98 8.51
C SER A 211 -3.68 8.74 7.47
N GLU A 212 -3.48 8.39 6.21
CA GLU A 212 -4.07 9.09 5.07
C GLU A 212 -4.25 8.20 3.84
N ASN A 213 -4.96 8.73 2.85
CA ASN A 213 -5.14 8.10 1.55
C ASN A 213 -4.65 9.02 0.43
N ILE A 214 -3.96 8.46 -0.57
CA ILE A 214 -3.57 9.15 -1.80
C ILE A 214 -4.16 8.41 -2.99
N GLU A 215 -5.03 9.08 -3.73
CA GLU A 215 -5.50 8.55 -4.99
C GLU A 215 -4.53 8.88 -6.14
N VAL A 216 -4.20 7.85 -6.91
CA VAL A 216 -3.43 7.95 -8.16
C VAL A 216 -4.22 7.35 -9.32
N HIS A 217 -3.76 7.61 -10.54
CA HIS A 217 -4.28 6.95 -11.74
C HIS A 217 -3.25 5.94 -12.23
N GLY A 218 -3.65 4.66 -12.30
CA GLY A 218 -2.79 3.58 -12.76
C GLY A 218 -3.48 2.23 -12.70
N SER A 219 -2.90 1.24 -13.37
CA SER A 219 -3.23 -0.17 -13.19
C SER A 219 -2.63 -0.71 -11.89
N HIS A 220 -3.23 -1.76 -11.32
CA HIS A 220 -2.72 -2.45 -10.14
C HIS A 220 -1.26 -2.88 -10.31
N THR A 221 -0.95 -3.50 -11.45
CA THR A 221 0.39 -4.00 -11.75
C THR A 221 1.37 -2.87 -12.07
N GLY A 222 0.91 -1.79 -12.72
CA GLY A 222 1.78 -0.67 -13.03
C GLY A 222 2.07 0.27 -11.87
N MET A 223 1.34 0.20 -10.75
CA MET A 223 1.56 1.06 -9.57
C MET A 223 3.02 1.08 -9.09
N VAL A 224 3.71 -0.06 -9.12
CA VAL A 224 5.12 -0.15 -8.67
C VAL A 224 6.11 0.64 -9.53
N ALA A 225 5.70 1.04 -10.73
CA ALA A 225 6.50 1.87 -11.62
C ALA A 225 5.84 3.22 -11.92
N ASN A 226 4.58 3.44 -11.53
CA ASN A 226 3.82 4.60 -11.92
C ASN A 226 4.46 5.92 -11.41
N PRO A 227 4.76 6.90 -12.27
CA PRO A 227 5.42 8.15 -11.87
C PRO A 227 4.73 8.90 -10.74
N THR A 228 3.40 8.86 -10.71
CA THR A 228 2.60 9.53 -9.68
C THR A 228 2.69 8.81 -8.34
N VAL A 229 2.85 7.48 -8.36
CA VAL A 229 3.18 6.70 -7.16
C VAL A 229 4.61 7.00 -6.72
N LEU A 230 5.58 7.01 -7.64
CA LEU A 230 6.99 7.26 -7.33
C LEU A 230 7.23 8.64 -6.69
N TYR A 231 6.56 9.68 -7.19
CA TYR A 231 6.60 11.00 -6.57
C TYR A 231 5.98 10.98 -5.17
N ALA A 232 4.80 10.37 -5.01
CA ALA A 232 4.16 10.26 -3.69
C ALA A 232 5.06 9.52 -2.70
N LEU A 233 5.70 8.41 -3.12
CA LEU A 233 6.66 7.69 -2.29
C LEU A 233 7.83 8.56 -1.84
N ALA A 234 8.46 9.31 -2.76
CA ALA A 234 9.58 10.18 -2.40
C ALA A 234 9.16 11.27 -1.41
N ASP A 235 8.00 11.88 -1.64
CA ASP A 235 7.44 12.91 -0.78
C ASP A 235 7.08 12.39 0.63
N ARG A 236 6.47 11.20 0.73
CA ARG A 236 6.17 10.55 2.03
C ARG A 236 7.42 10.13 2.79
N LEU A 237 8.38 9.53 2.09
CA LEU A 237 9.63 9.05 2.69
C LEU A 237 10.56 10.18 3.14
N ALA A 238 10.41 11.38 2.58
CA ALA A 238 11.22 12.55 2.95
C ALA A 238 10.86 13.14 4.33
N GLN A 239 9.74 12.74 4.93
CA GLN A 239 9.29 13.32 6.19
C GLN A 239 10.15 12.87 7.37
N PRO A 240 10.66 13.79 8.21
CA PRO A 240 11.39 13.44 9.43
C PRO A 240 10.51 12.67 10.42
N GLU A 241 11.13 11.81 11.22
CA GLU A 241 10.42 11.14 12.33
C GLU A 241 9.80 12.17 13.29
N GLY A 242 8.54 11.94 13.68
CA GLY A 242 7.79 12.83 14.56
C GLY A 242 7.28 14.12 13.91
N GLN A 243 7.56 14.36 12.62
CA GLN A 243 7.10 15.54 11.88
C GLN A 243 6.16 15.16 10.73
N TRP A 244 5.35 14.13 10.94
CA TRP A 244 4.46 13.66 9.88
C TRP A 244 3.44 14.73 9.49
N GLN A 245 3.22 14.88 8.18
CA GLN A 245 2.24 15.78 7.59
C GLN A 245 1.48 15.07 6.47
N ARG A 246 0.18 15.40 6.38
CA ARG A 246 -0.68 14.92 5.29
C ARG A 246 -0.19 15.37 3.92
N PHE A 247 -0.54 14.60 2.89
CA PHE A 247 -0.18 14.86 1.51
C PHE A 247 -0.93 16.09 1.03
N ASP A 248 -0.21 17.03 0.46
CA ASP A 248 -0.80 18.29 0.06
C ASP A 248 -1.51 18.19 -1.29
N HIS A 249 -2.72 17.61 -1.28
CA HIS A 249 -3.57 17.54 -2.46
C HIS A 249 -4.01 18.94 -2.97
N ARG A 250 -4.01 19.96 -2.10
CA ARG A 250 -4.67 21.26 -2.35
C ARG A 250 -3.70 22.36 -2.76
N GLY A 251 -2.49 22.38 -2.21
CA GLY A 251 -1.44 23.33 -2.55
C GLY A 251 -0.64 22.94 -3.80
N HIS A 252 -0.86 21.73 -4.34
CA HIS A 252 -0.39 21.39 -5.68
C HIS A 252 -0.95 22.35 -6.75
N GLN A 253 -0.04 22.94 -7.54
CA GLN A 253 -0.37 23.78 -8.68
C GLN A 253 -0.13 23.06 -10.01
N GLY A 254 -0.71 23.57 -11.10
CA GLY A 254 -0.51 23.06 -12.45
C GLY A 254 -0.88 21.57 -12.60
N VAL A 255 -0.01 20.80 -13.25
CA VAL A 255 -0.24 19.38 -13.59
C VAL A 255 -0.43 18.51 -12.33
N LYS A 256 0.24 18.82 -11.21
CA LYS A 256 0.12 18.06 -9.96
C LYS A 256 -1.31 18.07 -9.40
N LYS A 257 -2.05 19.17 -9.57
CA LYS A 257 -3.46 19.29 -9.13
C LYS A 257 -4.41 18.36 -9.91
N ILE A 258 -4.10 18.12 -11.19
CA ILE A 258 -4.90 17.24 -12.05
C ILE A 258 -4.62 15.77 -11.72
N ILE A 259 -3.37 15.47 -11.40
CA ILE A 259 -2.88 14.12 -11.07
C ILE A 259 -3.38 13.69 -9.68
N TYR A 260 -3.15 14.51 -8.65
CA TYR A 260 -3.51 14.21 -7.26
C TYR A 260 -4.81 14.89 -6.90
N ARG A 261 -5.90 14.19 -7.16
CA ARG A 261 -7.24 14.65 -6.80
C ARG A 261 -7.55 14.31 -5.35
N ASP A 262 -8.54 14.99 -4.80
CA ASP A 262 -9.08 14.69 -3.48
C ASP A 262 -9.57 13.23 -3.44
N PRO A 263 -9.03 12.37 -2.54
CA PRO A 263 -9.44 10.97 -2.43
C PRO A 263 -10.91 10.82 -1.97
N GLN A 264 -11.45 11.81 -1.25
CA GLN A 264 -12.82 11.79 -0.70
C GLN A 264 -13.88 12.27 -1.70
N ARG A 265 -13.51 12.62 -2.93
CA ARG A 265 -14.47 13.06 -3.94
C ARG A 265 -15.44 11.93 -4.33
N ASN A 266 -16.69 12.31 -4.60
CA ASN A 266 -17.73 11.41 -5.12
C ASN A 266 -17.40 10.94 -6.54
#